data_AF-A0A966ZFC9-F1
#
_entry.id   AF-A0A966ZFC9-F1
#
_cell.length_a   1.000
_cell.length_b   1.000
_cell.length_c   1.000
_cell.angle_alpha   90.00
_cell.angle_beta   90.00
_cell.angle_gamma   90.00
#
_symmetry.space_group_name_H-M   'P 1'
#
loop_
_entity.id
_entity.type
_entity.pdbx_description
1 polymer ?
#
loop_
_entity_poly.entity_id
_entity_poly.type
_entity_poly.pdbx_seq_one_letter_code
_entity_poly.pdbx_strand_id
1 'polypeptide(L)'
;MPAAKVRKASSVGTQHDQGHILRFLFHDDVEATNNRAERDLCPAVIARKASHCSRNQRGARAFEAFTSVIQTLRRTSFLSIGAAFEQLFAPIPQPSP
;
A
#
# COMPACT_ATOMS: atom_id res chain seq x y z
N MET A 1 -18.18 -22.41 -22.66
CA MET A 1 -17.65 -21.03 -22.54
C MET A 1 -18.70 -20.14 -21.89
N PRO A 2 -18.56 -19.72 -20.61
CA PRO A 2 -19.31 -18.56 -20.12
C PRO A 2 -18.38 -17.34 -20.08
N ALA A 3 -18.86 -16.23 -20.64
CA ALA A 3 -18.15 -14.97 -20.74
C ALA A 3 -17.79 -14.42 -19.35
N ALA A 4 -16.50 -14.18 -19.11
CA ALA A 4 -16.04 -13.45 -17.95
C ALA A 4 -16.58 -12.03 -18.01
N LYS A 5 -17.50 -11.70 -17.09
CA LYS A 5 -18.03 -10.34 -16.92
C LYS A 5 -16.87 -9.44 -16.47
N VAL A 6 -16.32 -8.67 -17.40
CA VAL A 6 -15.31 -7.64 -17.11
C VAL A 6 -15.91 -6.66 -16.11
N ARG A 7 -15.43 -6.66 -14.87
CA ARG A 7 -15.77 -5.64 -13.86
C ARG A 7 -15.12 -4.33 -14.29
N LYS A 8 -15.86 -3.47 -14.99
CA LYS A 8 -15.41 -2.11 -15.35
C LYS A 8 -15.40 -1.23 -14.09
N ALA A 9 -14.21 -0.71 -13.74
CA ALA A 9 -13.95 0.55 -13.04
C ALA A 9 -14.85 0.99 -11.85
N SER A 10 -15.34 0.09 -11.01
CA SER A 10 -16.16 0.49 -9.85
C SER A 10 -15.37 1.31 -8.82
N SER A 11 -14.06 1.07 -8.67
CA SER A 11 -13.23 1.72 -7.66
C SER A 11 -13.02 3.21 -7.90
N VAL A 12 -12.84 3.64 -9.16
CA VAL A 12 -12.63 5.07 -9.49
C VAL A 12 -13.89 5.88 -9.19
N GLY A 13 -15.07 5.34 -9.54
CA GLY A 13 -16.35 5.96 -9.18
C GLY A 13 -16.50 6.13 -7.67
N THR A 14 -16.23 5.07 -6.90
CA THR A 14 -16.25 5.16 -5.43
C THR A 14 -15.27 6.19 -4.87
N GLN A 15 -14.06 6.30 -5.42
CA GLN A 15 -13.09 7.31 -5.01
C GLN A 15 -13.54 8.73 -5.37
N HIS A 16 -14.24 8.89 -6.50
CA HIS A 16 -14.84 10.16 -6.89
C HIS A 16 -15.98 10.55 -5.94
N ASP A 17 -16.86 9.61 -5.59
CA ASP A 17 -17.97 9.84 -4.64
C ASP A 17 -17.46 10.20 -3.24
N GLN A 18 -16.31 9.64 -2.83
CA GLN A 18 -15.59 10.01 -1.60
C GLN A 18 -14.79 11.33 -1.72
N GLY A 19 -14.84 11.98 -2.89
CA GLY A 19 -14.18 13.26 -3.16
C GLY A 19 -12.65 13.17 -3.26
N HIS A 20 -12.07 11.99 -3.50
CA HIS A 20 -10.61 11.82 -3.57
C HIS A 20 -10.03 12.26 -4.92
N ILE A 21 -10.79 12.10 -6.00
CA ILE A 21 -10.30 12.34 -7.37
C ILE A 21 -10.03 13.82 -7.64
N LEU A 22 -10.90 14.72 -7.17
CA LEU A 22 -10.82 16.15 -7.42
C LEU A 22 -10.36 16.95 -6.19
N ARG A 23 -9.74 16.29 -5.21
CA ARG A 23 -9.40 16.91 -3.93
C ARG A 23 -8.45 18.10 -4.06
N PHE A 24 -7.54 18.03 -5.01
CA PHE A 24 -6.56 19.08 -5.32
C PHE A 24 -7.21 20.41 -5.71
N LEU A 25 -8.48 20.44 -6.12
CA LEU A 25 -9.20 21.69 -6.41
C LEU A 25 -9.58 22.47 -5.13
N PHE A 26 -9.57 21.80 -3.97
CA PHE A 26 -10.02 22.37 -2.70
C PHE A 26 -8.91 22.41 -1.62
N HIS A 27 -7.78 21.76 -1.90
CA HIS A 27 -6.68 21.56 -0.97
C HIS A 27 -5.35 21.74 -1.70
N ASP A 28 -4.71 22.88 -1.49
CA ASP A 28 -3.45 23.25 -2.16
C ASP A 28 -2.28 22.34 -1.77
N ASP A 29 -2.36 21.62 -0.64
CA ASP A 29 -1.38 20.64 -0.19
C ASP A 29 -1.46 19.30 -0.95
N VAL A 30 -2.49 19.10 -1.77
CA VAL A 30 -2.69 17.90 -2.56
C VAL A 30 -2.32 18.16 -4.02
N GLU A 31 -1.26 17.50 -4.48
CA GLU A 31 -0.84 17.54 -5.87
C GLU A 31 -1.94 17.05 -6.83
N ALA A 32 -2.11 17.73 -7.97
CA ALA A 32 -3.04 17.33 -9.04
C ALA A 32 -2.57 16.10 -9.86
N THR A 33 -1.68 15.27 -9.29
CA THR A 33 -1.09 14.12 -9.97
C THR A 33 -1.00 12.91 -9.03
N ASN A 34 -1.04 11.71 -9.61
CA ASN A 34 -0.90 10.45 -8.88
C ASN A 34 0.58 10.05 -8.62
N ASN A 35 1.54 10.91 -8.99
CA ASN A 35 2.96 10.57 -9.04
C ASN A 35 3.51 10.03 -7.71
N ARG A 36 3.06 10.59 -6.59
CA ARG A 36 3.51 10.16 -5.26
C ARG A 36 3.07 8.73 -4.96
N ALA A 37 1.80 8.41 -5.20
CA ALA A 37 1.29 7.06 -4.95
C ALA A 37 1.89 6.03 -5.92
N GLU A 38 2.11 6.41 -7.19
CA GLU A 38 2.80 5.54 -8.17
C GLU A 38 4.23 5.25 -7.74
N ARG A 39 4.99 6.26 -7.30
CA ARG A 39 6.34 6.08 -6.77
C ARG A 39 6.37 5.17 -5.54
N ASP A 40 5.39 5.31 -4.65
CA ASP A 40 5.30 4.47 -3.46
C ASP A 40 5.00 3.00 -3.82
N LEU A 41 4.15 2.76 -4.83
CA LEU A 41 3.78 1.42 -5.30
C LEU A 41 4.83 0.76 -6.21
N CYS A 42 5.57 1.55 -6.98
CA CYS A 42 6.48 1.07 -8.02
C CYS A 42 7.53 0.04 -7.51
N PRO A 43 8.19 0.21 -6.36
CA PRO A 43 9.13 -0.78 -5.83
C PRO A 43 8.53 -2.18 -5.67
N ALA A 44 7.28 -2.26 -5.19
CA ALA A 44 6.59 -3.53 -5.00
C ALA A 44 6.23 -4.21 -6.33
N VAL A 45 5.78 -3.41 -7.31
CA VAL A 45 5.43 -3.92 -8.66
C VAL A 45 6.68 -4.40 -9.39
N ILE A 46 7.80 -3.67 -9.30
CA ILE A 46 9.09 -4.08 -9.86
C ILE A 46 9.57 -5.37 -9.21
N ALA A 47 9.59 -5.45 -7.88
CA ALA A 47 10.02 -6.64 -7.15
C ALA A 47 9.18 -7.87 -7.53
N ARG A 48 7.86 -7.71 -7.58
CA ARG A 48 6.94 -8.76 -8.04
C ARG A 48 7.23 -9.21 -9.47
N LYS A 49 7.54 -8.29 -10.38
CA LYS A 49 7.86 -8.61 -11.78
C LYS A 49 9.19 -9.35 -11.87
N ALA A 50 10.23 -8.84 -11.22
CA ALA A 50 11.56 -9.46 -11.19
C ALA A 50 11.53 -10.86 -10.58
N SER A 51 10.67 -11.08 -9.57
CA SER A 51 10.49 -12.39 -8.93
C SER A 51 9.57 -13.36 -9.69
N HIS A 52 9.21 -13.07 -10.94
CA HIS A 52 8.31 -13.89 -11.76
C HIS A 52 6.90 -14.08 -11.14
N CYS A 53 6.43 -13.08 -10.39
CA CYS A 53 5.18 -13.11 -9.63
C CYS A 53 5.11 -14.22 -8.56
N SER A 54 4.08 -14.18 -7.73
CA SER A 54 3.81 -15.25 -6.77
C SER A 54 3.28 -16.49 -7.50
N ARG A 55 3.87 -17.66 -7.23
CA ARG A 55 3.44 -18.93 -7.83
C ARG A 55 2.14 -19.50 -7.22
N ASN A 56 1.72 -18.99 -6.08
CA ASN A 56 0.49 -19.38 -5.40
C ASN A 56 -0.10 -18.23 -4.57
N GLN A 57 -1.36 -18.39 -4.16
CA GLN A 57 -2.10 -17.38 -3.39
C GLN A 57 -1.45 -17.07 -2.04
N ARG A 58 -0.89 -18.08 -1.35
CA ARG A 58 -0.25 -17.90 -0.04
C ARG A 58 0.97 -16.98 -0.15
N GLY A 59 1.79 -17.16 -1.17
CA GLY A 59 2.93 -16.29 -1.48
C GLY A 59 2.51 -14.87 -1.86
N ALA A 60 1.40 -14.73 -2.60
CA ALA A 60 0.86 -13.41 -2.93
C ALA A 60 0.39 -12.65 -1.68
N ARG A 61 -0.32 -13.34 -0.78
CA ARG A 61 -0.78 -12.76 0.49
C ARG A 61 0.37 -12.40 1.43
N ALA A 62 1.40 -13.24 1.52
CA ALA A 62 2.59 -12.93 2.30
C ALA A 62 3.28 -11.67 1.75
N PHE A 63 3.48 -11.59 0.42
CA PHE A 63 4.10 -10.44 -0.22
C PHE A 63 3.28 -9.15 0.00
N GLU A 64 1.95 -9.22 -0.15
CA GLU A 64 1.02 -8.13 0.13
C GLU A 64 1.15 -7.63 1.58
N ALA A 65 1.10 -8.53 2.57
CA ALA A 65 1.19 -8.18 3.98
C ALA A 65 2.53 -7.51 4.33
N PHE A 66 3.65 -8.12 3.95
CA PHE A 66 4.98 -7.56 4.23
C PHE A 66 5.19 -6.21 3.54
N THR A 67 4.79 -6.09 2.27
CA THR A 67 4.90 -4.83 1.52
C THR A 67 4.07 -3.74 2.17
N SER A 68 2.84 -4.04 2.60
CA SER A 68 1.98 -3.08 3.29
C SER A 68 2.61 -2.54 4.58
N VAL A 69 3.15 -3.43 5.42
CA VAL A 69 3.85 -3.05 6.65
C VAL A 69 5.08 -2.20 6.34
N ILE A 70 5.94 -2.64 5.41
CA ILE A 70 7.15 -1.91 5.02
C ILE A 70 6.81 -0.49 4.54
N GLN A 71 5.81 -0.35 3.67
CA GLN A 71 5.41 0.95 3.14
C GLN A 71 4.82 1.86 4.22
N THR A 72 4.08 1.29 5.16
CA THR A 72 3.55 2.03 6.32
C THR A 72 4.69 2.52 7.22
N LEU A 73 5.65 1.65 7.54
CA LEU A 73 6.82 2.01 8.35
C LEU A 73 7.66 3.10 7.66
N ARG A 74 7.86 3.02 6.34
CA ARG A 74 8.56 4.06 5.56
C ARG A 74 7.89 5.44 5.65
N ARG A 75 6.58 5.51 5.84
CA ARG A 75 5.84 6.79 5.95
C ARG A 75 5.74 7.31 7.38
N THR A 76 5.78 6.43 8.37
CA THR A 76 5.44 6.75 9.76
C THR A 76 6.62 6.70 10.73
N SER A 77 7.66 5.92 10.40
CA SER A 77 8.83 5.73 11.24
C SER A 77 10.05 6.48 10.71
N PHE A 78 10.82 7.05 11.62
CA PHE A 78 12.14 7.63 11.34
C PHE A 78 13.28 6.61 11.53
N LEU A 79 12.96 5.43 12.05
CA LEU A 79 13.89 4.34 12.24
C LEU A 79 14.21 3.64 10.91
N SER A 80 15.34 2.93 10.87
CA SER A 80 15.58 1.98 9.79
C SER A 80 14.49 0.91 9.77
N ILE A 81 14.20 0.35 8.60
CA ILE A 81 13.14 -0.67 8.47
C ILE A 81 13.38 -1.84 9.44
N GLY A 82 14.62 -2.28 9.60
CA GLY A 82 14.97 -3.35 10.55
C GLY A 82 14.62 -2.98 11.99
N ALA A 83 15.05 -1.81 12.46
CA ALA A 83 14.75 -1.34 13.82
C ALA A 83 13.24 -1.11 14.04
N ALA A 84 12.53 -0.62 13.01
CA ALA A 84 11.09 -0.43 13.06
C ALA A 84 10.33 -1.76 13.15
N PHE A 85 10.82 -2.81 12.50
CA PHE A 85 10.26 -4.17 12.64
C PHE A 85 10.52 -4.75 14.02
N GLU A 86 11.74 -4.62 14.55
CA GLU A 86 12.04 -5.06 15.91
C GLU A 86 11.12 -4.38 16.93
N GLN A 87 10.90 -3.08 16.78
CA GLN A 87 9.96 -2.35 17.64
C GLN A 87 8.51 -2.81 17.45
N LEU A 88 8.08 -3.10 16.23
CA LEU A 88 6.73 -3.59 15.94
C LEU A 88 6.44 -4.95 16.59
N PHE A 89 7.46 -5.80 16.72
CA PHE A 89 7.36 -7.10 17.37
C PHE A 89 7.74 -7.09 18.86
N ALA A 90 8.28 -5.97 19.36
CA ALA A 90 8.63 -5.84 20.76
C ALA A 90 7.36 -5.97 21.64
N PRO A 91 7.44 -6.67 22.78
CA PRO A 91 6.34 -6.71 23.73
C PRO A 91 5.97 -5.30 24.18
N ILE A 92 4.67 -4.98 24.25
CA ILE A 92 4.21 -3.71 24.79
C ILE A 92 4.66 -3.64 26.27
N PRO A 93 5.42 -2.61 26.68
CA PRO A 93 5.83 -2.45 28.06
C PRO A 93 4.58 -2.43 28.96
N GLN A 94 4.52 -3.34 29.94
CA GLN A 94 3.46 -3.32 30.93
C GLN A 94 3.67 -2.08 31.83
N PRO A 95 2.65 -1.24 32.05
CA PRO A 95 2.79 -0.15 33.02
C PRO A 95 3.04 -0.74 34.41
N SER A 96 4.10 -0.27 35.05
CA SER A 96 4.36 -0.54 36.47
C SER A 96 3.21 0.02 37.33
N PRO A 97 2.77 -0.70 38.39
CA PRO A 97 1.69 -0.26 39.28
C PRO A 97 2.04 1.01 40.05
#